data_AF-A0A7Y3EJV3-F1
#
_entry.id   AF-A0A7Y3EJV3-F1
#
_cell.length_a   1.000
_cell.length_b   1.000
_cell.length_c   1.000
_cell.angle_alpha   90.00
_cell.angle_beta   90.00
_cell.angle_gamma   90.00
#
_symmetry.space_group_name_H-M   'P 1'
#
loop_
_entity.id
_entity.type
_entity.pdbx_description
1 polymer ?
#
loop_
_entity_poly.entity_id
_entity_poly.type
_entity_poly.pdbx_seq_one_letter_code
_entity_poly.pdbx_strand_id
1 'polypeptide(L)'
;TYANISAIGDFYLNPTLPGVTMSYSELNFLMAEAANEGLISGGIAMANNYYNEGILSSMAWHGLDGSAYITQEGISFTTQADGRTKIGTQKWISLFGQGYEAWTEWRRTKVPALSPVIESDPQVGEIPSRYYYPTTEPSFNSDNYQAASSSIGGDLLTSKLIWQ
;
A
#
# COMPACT_ATOMS: atom_id res chain seq x y z
N THR A 1 2.38 -30.06 -11.35
CA THR A 1 1.22 -29.86 -10.44
C THR A 1 1.46 -28.60 -9.64
N TYR A 2 0.70 -27.54 -9.93
CA TYR A 2 0.79 -26.23 -9.28
C TYR A 2 0.13 -26.24 -7.90
N ALA A 3 0.53 -27.16 -7.01
CA ALA A 3 -0.13 -27.31 -5.71
C ALA A 3 0.12 -26.11 -4.75
N ASN A 4 1.11 -25.27 -5.05
CA ASN A 4 1.55 -24.16 -4.18
C ASN A 4 1.55 -22.79 -4.88
N ILE A 5 0.81 -22.63 -5.99
CA ILE A 5 0.69 -21.34 -6.67
C ILE A 5 -0.79 -20.94 -6.73
N SER A 6 -1.12 -19.81 -6.10
CA SER A 6 -2.43 -19.17 -6.27
C SER A 6 -2.42 -18.39 -7.58
N ALA A 7 -3.21 -18.81 -8.56
CA ALA A 7 -3.43 -18.02 -9.76
C ALA A 7 -4.27 -16.77 -9.45
N ILE A 8 -4.19 -15.75 -10.31
CA ILE A 8 -5.11 -14.63 -10.26
C ILE A 8 -6.53 -15.18 -10.47
N GLY A 9 -7.43 -14.87 -9.54
CA GLY A 9 -8.82 -15.35 -9.60
C GLY A 9 -9.62 -14.69 -10.73
N ASP A 10 -10.64 -15.39 -11.22
CA ASP A 10 -11.47 -14.97 -12.37
C ASP A 10 -12.09 -13.58 -12.22
N PHE A 11 -12.34 -13.14 -10.97
CA PHE A 11 -12.79 -11.78 -10.65
C PHE A 11 -11.91 -10.70 -11.30
N TYR A 12 -10.59 -10.88 -11.25
CA TYR A 12 -9.60 -9.93 -11.79
C TYR A 12 -9.30 -10.10 -13.28
N LEU A 13 -9.84 -11.17 -13.89
CA LEU A 13 -9.76 -11.39 -15.34
C LEU A 13 -10.97 -10.80 -16.08
N ASN A 14 -11.95 -10.25 -15.34
CA ASN A 14 -13.14 -9.66 -15.94
C ASN A 14 -12.80 -8.38 -16.71
N PRO A 15 -13.05 -8.32 -18.04
CA PRO A 15 -12.72 -7.15 -18.86
C PRO A 15 -13.52 -5.89 -18.50
N THR A 16 -14.63 -6.04 -17.77
CA THR A 16 -15.46 -4.92 -17.30
C THR A 16 -15.26 -4.63 -15.81
N LEU A 17 -14.24 -5.20 -15.16
CA LEU A 17 -13.92 -4.86 -13.78
C LEU A 17 -13.62 -3.34 -13.70
N PRO A 18 -14.24 -2.60 -12.77
CA PRO A 18 -14.04 -1.17 -12.69
C PRO A 18 -12.62 -0.83 -12.23
N GLY A 19 -12.05 0.22 -12.81
CA GLY A 19 -10.85 0.86 -12.29
C GLY A 19 -11.20 1.62 -11.01
N VAL A 20 -10.79 1.09 -9.86
CA VAL A 20 -11.04 1.72 -8.55
C VAL A 20 -10.03 2.85 -8.34
N THR A 21 -10.53 4.07 -8.12
CA THR A 21 -9.68 5.24 -7.80
C THR A 21 -9.51 5.42 -6.30
N MET A 22 -10.59 5.24 -5.53
CA MET A 22 -10.60 5.23 -4.07
C MET A 22 -11.77 4.36 -3.62
N SER A 23 -11.53 3.47 -2.66
CA SER A 23 -12.56 2.55 -2.16
C SER A 23 -13.06 2.94 -0.76
N TYR A 24 -14.25 2.46 -0.39
CA TYR A 24 -14.75 2.60 0.99
C TYR A 24 -13.85 1.86 2.00
N SER A 25 -13.27 0.73 1.58
CA SER A 25 -12.26 0.00 2.36
C SER A 25 -11.05 0.89 2.68
N GLU A 26 -10.51 1.55 1.66
CA GLU A 26 -9.38 2.47 1.81
C GLU A 26 -9.70 3.64 2.75
N LEU A 27 -10.88 4.28 2.59
CA LEU A 27 -11.34 5.33 3.48
C LEU A 27 -11.35 4.85 4.94
N ASN A 28 -11.91 3.67 5.20
CA ASN A 28 -11.94 3.10 6.53
C ASN A 28 -10.54 2.84 7.08
N PHE A 29 -9.60 2.34 6.28
CA PHE A 29 -8.22 2.17 6.75
C PHE A 29 -7.51 3.51 7.04
N LEU A 30 -7.77 4.56 6.26
CA LEU A 30 -7.29 5.91 6.55
C LEU A 30 -7.87 6.44 7.87
N MET A 31 -9.17 6.22 8.12
CA MET A 31 -9.82 6.60 9.37
C MET A 31 -9.29 5.79 10.56
N ALA A 32 -9.02 4.50 10.37
CA ALA A 32 -8.42 3.63 11.37
C ALA A 32 -7.03 4.11 11.76
N GLU A 33 -6.18 4.45 10.77
CA GLU A 33 -4.86 5.02 11.00
C GLU A 33 -4.96 6.36 11.72
N ALA A 34 -5.82 7.27 11.25
CA ALA A 34 -6.03 8.57 11.88
C ALA A 34 -6.45 8.43 13.37
N ALA A 35 -7.33 7.48 13.69
CA ALA A 35 -7.72 7.21 15.08
C ALA A 35 -6.57 6.58 15.89
N ASN A 36 -5.80 5.67 15.29
CA ASN A 36 -4.66 5.02 15.91
C ASN A 36 -3.55 6.02 16.26
N GLU A 37 -3.29 6.97 15.36
CA GLU A 37 -2.32 8.05 15.53
C GLU A 37 -2.83 9.22 16.40
N GLY A 38 -4.11 9.20 16.79
CA GLY A 38 -4.71 10.27 17.60
C GLY A 38 -4.99 11.57 16.83
N LEU A 39 -5.03 11.51 15.50
CA LEU A 39 -5.43 12.63 14.63
C LEU A 39 -6.95 12.90 14.69
N ILE A 40 -7.73 11.87 15.06
CA ILE A 40 -9.15 11.97 15.37
C ILE A 40 -9.45 11.34 16.73
N SER A 41 -10.60 11.70 17.31
CA SER A 41 -11.03 11.19 18.62
C SER A 41 -11.35 9.69 18.61
N GLY A 42 -11.20 9.04 19.77
CA GLY A 42 -11.69 7.67 20.02
C GLY A 42 -10.59 6.61 20.18
N GLY A 43 -9.33 6.94 19.85
CA GLY A 43 -8.16 6.10 20.12
C GLY A 43 -8.25 4.69 19.55
N ILE A 44 -7.64 3.72 20.22
CA ILE A 44 -7.53 2.31 19.77
C ILE A 44 -8.90 1.65 19.55
N ALA A 45 -9.91 1.97 20.37
CA ALA A 45 -11.24 1.39 20.20
C ALA A 45 -11.88 1.84 18.87
N MET A 46 -11.81 3.14 18.56
CA MET A 46 -12.30 3.68 17.30
C MET A 46 -11.46 3.19 16.10
N ALA A 47 -10.14 3.07 16.29
CA ALA A 47 -9.26 2.51 15.26
C ALA A 47 -9.64 1.08 14.90
N ASN A 48 -9.94 0.21 15.88
CA ASN A 48 -10.41 -1.15 15.62
C ASN A 48 -11.76 -1.18 14.90
N ASN A 49 -12.68 -0.25 15.22
CA ASN A 49 -13.96 -0.16 14.53
C ASN A 49 -13.77 0.13 13.03
N TYR A 50 -13.04 1.19 12.68
CA TYR A 50 -12.76 1.51 11.27
C TYR A 50 -11.93 0.42 10.59
N TYR A 51 -10.96 -0.16 11.28
CA TYR A 51 -10.17 -1.28 10.76
C TYR A 51 -11.05 -2.47 10.37
N ASN A 52 -11.99 -2.87 11.23
CA ASN A 52 -12.92 -3.96 10.95
C ASN A 52 -13.85 -3.62 9.78
N GLU A 53 -14.37 -2.38 9.70
CA GLU A 53 -15.18 -1.94 8.55
C GLU A 53 -14.39 -1.94 7.23
N GLY A 54 -13.10 -1.59 7.28
CA GLY A 54 -12.19 -1.70 6.13
C GLY A 54 -12.08 -3.15 5.64
N ILE A 55 -11.85 -4.10 6.56
CA ILE A 55 -11.79 -5.52 6.24
C ILE A 55 -13.11 -6.03 5.68
N LEU A 56 -14.23 -5.74 6.35
CA LEU A 56 -15.55 -6.22 5.93
C LEU A 56 -15.91 -5.69 4.54
N SER A 57 -15.68 -4.40 4.28
CA SER A 57 -15.96 -3.80 2.97
C SER A 57 -15.04 -4.33 1.86
N SER A 58 -13.76 -4.58 2.17
CA SER A 58 -12.83 -5.25 1.26
C SER A 58 -13.30 -6.67 0.91
N MET A 59 -13.69 -7.47 1.91
CA MET A 59 -14.18 -8.83 1.68
C MET A 59 -15.51 -8.83 0.91
N ALA A 60 -16.42 -7.92 1.23
CA ALA A 60 -17.70 -7.76 0.53
C ALA A 60 -17.51 -7.38 -0.95
N TRP A 61 -16.51 -6.55 -1.29
CA TRP A 61 -16.16 -6.26 -2.68
C TRP A 61 -15.81 -7.51 -3.48
N HIS A 62 -15.24 -8.51 -2.82
CA HIS A 62 -14.90 -9.81 -3.39
C HIS A 62 -16.00 -10.86 -3.23
N GLY A 63 -17.19 -10.49 -2.76
CA GLY A 63 -18.32 -11.40 -2.54
C GLY A 63 -18.12 -12.37 -1.36
N LEU A 64 -17.26 -12.02 -0.41
CA LEU A 64 -16.97 -12.83 0.78
C LEU A 64 -17.60 -12.22 2.04
N ASP A 65 -18.02 -13.08 2.97
CA ASP A 65 -18.41 -12.67 4.32
C ASP A 65 -17.18 -12.67 5.25
N GLY A 66 -16.85 -11.50 5.81
CA GLY A 66 -15.74 -11.31 6.74
C GLY A 66 -16.11 -11.40 8.21
N SER A 67 -17.37 -11.68 8.55
CA SER A 67 -17.87 -11.67 9.94
C SER A 67 -17.07 -12.58 10.86
N ALA A 68 -16.79 -13.83 10.43
CA ALA A 68 -15.96 -14.75 11.20
C ALA A 68 -14.49 -14.31 11.24
N TYR A 69 -13.98 -13.72 10.17
CA TYR A 69 -12.58 -13.31 10.06
C TYR A 69 -12.22 -12.24 11.09
N ILE A 70 -13.02 -11.18 11.21
CA ILE A 70 -12.74 -10.08 12.16
C ILE A 70 -12.80 -10.50 13.63
N THR A 71 -13.38 -11.68 13.94
CA THR A 71 -13.44 -12.24 15.29
C THR A 71 -12.27 -13.16 15.64
N GLN A 72 -11.39 -13.47 14.67
CA GLN A 72 -10.25 -14.35 14.91
C GLN A 72 -9.25 -13.73 15.90
N GLU A 73 -8.65 -14.60 16.71
CA GLU A 73 -7.58 -14.20 17.61
C GLU A 73 -6.42 -13.59 16.81
N GLY A 74 -5.92 -12.45 17.26
CA GLY A 74 -4.81 -11.74 16.62
C GLY A 74 -5.21 -10.76 15.51
N ILE A 75 -6.49 -10.68 15.10
CA ILE A 75 -6.93 -9.67 14.11
C ILE A 75 -7.04 -8.28 14.74
N SER A 76 -7.67 -8.17 15.91
CA SER A 76 -7.73 -6.90 16.66
C SER A 76 -6.37 -6.52 17.26
N PHE A 77 -6.19 -5.24 17.60
CA PHE A 77 -4.98 -4.72 18.25
C PHE A 77 -5.29 -3.87 19.47
N THR A 78 -4.35 -3.86 20.43
CA THR A 78 -4.51 -3.14 21.70
C THR A 78 -3.50 -1.99 21.89
N THR A 79 -2.49 -1.90 21.03
CA THR A 79 -1.44 -0.88 21.09
C THR A 79 -1.34 -0.13 19.76
N GLN A 80 -0.87 1.12 19.81
CA GLN A 80 -0.68 1.93 18.61
C GLN A 80 0.32 1.30 17.63
N ALA A 81 1.40 0.70 18.13
CA ALA A 81 2.43 0.07 17.31
C ALA A 81 1.92 -1.18 16.57
N ASP A 82 1.14 -2.03 17.26
CA ASP A 82 0.47 -3.18 16.64
C ASP A 82 -0.58 -2.72 15.61
N GLY A 83 -1.34 -1.66 15.93
CA GLY A 83 -2.28 -1.01 15.03
C GLY A 83 -1.66 -0.56 13.71
N ARG A 84 -0.50 0.13 13.74
CA ARG A 84 0.21 0.54 12.52
C ARG A 84 0.51 -0.63 11.59
N THR A 85 0.99 -1.74 12.17
CA THR A 85 1.37 -2.94 11.40
C THR A 85 0.14 -3.64 10.83
N LYS A 86 -0.92 -3.82 11.62
CA LYS A 86 -2.14 -4.51 11.19
C LYS A 86 -2.96 -3.69 10.19
N ILE A 87 -3.18 -2.40 10.46
CA ILE A 87 -3.88 -1.49 9.54
C ILE A 87 -3.12 -1.42 8.22
N GLY A 88 -1.80 -1.18 8.23
CA GLY A 88 -1.01 -1.11 7.02
C GLY A 88 -1.03 -2.42 6.22
N THR A 89 -0.98 -3.57 6.89
CA THR A 89 -1.03 -4.88 6.23
C THR A 89 -2.39 -5.13 5.56
N GLN A 90 -3.50 -4.90 6.27
CA GLN A 90 -4.83 -5.08 5.70
C GLN A 90 -5.15 -4.07 4.60
N LYS A 91 -4.68 -2.83 4.75
CA LYS A 91 -4.78 -1.82 3.68
C LYS A 91 -4.04 -2.29 2.44
N TRP A 92 -2.79 -2.75 2.56
CA TRP A 92 -2.01 -3.30 1.46
C TRP A 92 -2.72 -4.47 0.75
N ILE A 93 -3.33 -5.39 1.52
CA ILE A 93 -4.14 -6.49 0.96
C ILE A 93 -5.36 -5.94 0.20
N SER A 94 -6.08 -4.98 0.78
CA SER A 94 -7.30 -4.41 0.18
C SER A 94 -7.04 -3.62 -1.12
N LEU A 95 -5.82 -3.13 -1.31
CA LEU A 95 -5.40 -2.40 -2.50
C LEU A 95 -4.96 -3.32 -3.65
N PHE A 96 -5.18 -4.64 -3.55
CA PHE A 96 -4.92 -5.55 -4.67
C PHE A 96 -5.79 -5.16 -5.89
N GLY A 97 -5.13 -4.95 -7.04
CA GLY A 97 -5.73 -4.37 -8.24
C GLY A 97 -5.57 -2.84 -8.37
N GLN A 98 -5.15 -2.14 -7.30
CA GLN A 98 -4.90 -0.69 -7.26
C GLN A 98 -3.39 -0.40 -7.08
N GLY A 99 -2.58 -0.89 -8.02
CA GLY A 99 -1.12 -1.01 -7.85
C GLY A 99 -0.37 0.30 -7.53
N TYR A 100 -0.78 1.43 -8.11
CA TYR A 100 -0.16 2.73 -7.81
C TYR A 100 -0.39 3.16 -6.36
N GLU A 101 -1.59 2.97 -5.84
CA GLU A 101 -1.93 3.30 -4.46
C GLU A 101 -1.26 2.31 -3.49
N ALA A 102 -1.30 1.01 -3.80
CA ALA A 102 -0.62 -0.03 -3.01
C ALA A 102 0.89 0.26 -2.84
N TRP A 103 1.58 0.65 -3.93
CA TRP A 103 3.01 1.00 -3.87
C TRP A 103 3.26 2.33 -3.15
N THR A 104 2.35 3.29 -3.25
CA THR A 104 2.46 4.58 -2.55
C THR A 104 2.31 4.39 -1.05
N GLU A 105 1.28 3.66 -0.61
CA GLU A 105 1.04 3.36 0.80
C GLU A 105 2.13 2.47 1.41
N TRP A 106 2.61 1.48 0.65
CA TRP A 106 3.76 0.70 1.10
C TRP A 106 5.01 1.57 1.26
N ARG A 107 5.29 2.51 0.35
CA ARG A 107 6.45 3.41 0.49
C ARG A 107 6.32 4.35 1.70
N ARG A 108 5.11 4.82 2.00
CA ARG A 108 4.80 5.71 3.14
C ARG A 108 4.90 4.99 4.48
N THR A 109 4.39 3.76 4.56
CA THR A 109 4.29 3.01 5.83
C THR A 109 5.42 2.00 6.04
N LYS A 110 6.03 1.50 4.96
CA LYS A 110 6.91 0.32 4.91
C LYS A 110 6.26 -0.95 5.48
N VAL A 111 4.93 -1.02 5.41
CA VAL A 111 4.13 -2.17 5.82
C VAL A 111 3.39 -2.76 4.60
N PRO A 112 3.42 -4.08 4.39
CA PRO A 112 4.20 -5.08 5.13
C PRO A 112 5.72 -4.91 4.94
N ALA A 113 6.51 -5.51 5.83
CA ALA A 113 7.97 -5.50 5.73
C ALA A 113 8.42 -6.36 4.54
N LEU A 114 8.58 -5.73 3.37
CA LEU A 114 9.03 -6.38 2.15
C LEU A 114 10.55 -6.36 2.06
N SER A 115 11.13 -7.47 1.60
CA SER A 115 12.54 -7.55 1.23
C SER A 115 12.71 -7.49 -0.28
N PRO A 116 13.84 -6.96 -0.79
CA PRO A 116 14.16 -7.04 -2.21
C PRO A 116 14.15 -8.49 -2.70
N VAL A 117 13.80 -8.68 -3.97
CA VAL A 117 13.84 -10.00 -4.59
C VAL A 117 15.28 -10.52 -4.67
N ILE A 118 15.43 -11.86 -4.58
CA ILE A 118 16.74 -12.54 -4.55
C ILE A 118 17.60 -12.20 -5.77
N GLU A 119 16.98 -11.98 -6.93
CA GLU A 119 17.64 -11.64 -8.20
C GLU A 119 17.49 -10.14 -8.54
N SER A 120 17.43 -9.27 -7.54
CA SER A 120 17.39 -7.82 -7.78
C SER A 120 18.68 -7.35 -8.44
N ASP A 121 18.58 -6.27 -9.22
CA ASP A 121 19.75 -5.60 -9.79
C ASP A 121 20.71 -5.21 -8.63
N PRO A 122 21.96 -5.73 -8.63
CA PRO A 122 22.93 -5.43 -7.58
C PRO A 122 23.20 -3.93 -7.39
N GLN A 123 22.92 -3.11 -8.40
CA GLN A 123 23.10 -1.66 -8.35
C GLN A 123 21.97 -0.92 -7.63
N VAL A 124 20.78 -1.53 -7.52
CA VAL A 124 19.63 -0.92 -6.85
C VAL A 124 19.55 -1.39 -5.40
N GLY A 125 19.75 -2.69 -5.13
CA GLY A 125 19.90 -3.27 -3.78
C GLY A 125 18.70 -3.13 -2.81
N GLU A 126 17.71 -2.32 -3.14
CA GLU A 126 16.47 -2.10 -2.39
C GLU A 126 15.25 -2.03 -3.33
N ILE A 127 14.04 -2.10 -2.76
CA ILE A 127 12.82 -1.91 -3.56
C ILE A 127 12.73 -0.43 -4.00
N PRO A 128 12.54 -0.12 -5.30
CA PRO A 128 12.48 1.25 -5.79
C PRO A 128 11.52 2.15 -5.02
N SER A 129 11.97 3.38 -4.79
CA SER A 129 11.23 4.46 -4.14
C SER A 129 10.55 5.40 -5.15
N ARG A 130 10.94 5.37 -6.42
CA ARG A 130 10.36 6.15 -7.53
C ARG A 130 10.71 5.56 -8.91
N TYR A 131 10.17 6.17 -9.95
CA TYR A 131 10.63 5.97 -11.34
C TYR A 131 11.65 7.04 -11.73
N TYR A 132 12.49 6.73 -12.72
CA TYR A 132 13.35 7.70 -13.40
C TYR A 132 12.52 8.79 -14.08
N TYR A 133 13.14 9.94 -14.33
CA TYR A 133 12.59 10.87 -15.30
C TYR A 133 12.65 10.27 -16.72
N PRO A 134 11.77 10.72 -17.65
CA PRO A 134 11.85 10.27 -19.04
C PRO A 134 13.24 10.50 -19.63
N THR A 135 13.74 9.54 -20.40
CA THR A 135 15.10 9.57 -20.96
C THR A 135 15.33 10.70 -21.96
N THR A 136 14.28 11.39 -22.40
CA THR A 136 14.33 12.55 -23.30
C THR A 136 14.53 13.88 -22.56
N GLU A 137 14.24 13.95 -21.25
CA GLU A 137 14.37 15.19 -20.46
C GLU A 137 15.79 15.77 -20.46
N PRO A 138 16.88 14.98 -20.38
CA PRO A 138 18.24 15.51 -20.47
C PRO A 138 18.54 16.22 -21.80
N SER A 139 17.83 15.88 -22.89
CA SER A 139 18.05 16.50 -24.21
C SER A 139 17.14 17.71 -24.45
N PHE A 140 15.87 17.64 -24.05
CA PHE A 140 14.90 18.71 -24.32
C PHE A 140 14.79 19.76 -23.21
N ASN A 141 15.20 19.43 -21.99
CA ASN A 141 14.95 20.24 -20.79
C ASN A 141 16.09 20.13 -19.77
N SER A 142 17.34 20.12 -20.27
CA SER A 142 18.55 19.79 -19.51
C SER A 142 18.68 20.56 -18.19
N ASP A 143 18.50 21.88 -18.20
CA ASP A 143 18.72 22.72 -17.01
C ASP A 143 17.75 22.37 -15.87
N ASN A 144 16.47 22.17 -16.21
CA ASN A 144 15.46 21.77 -15.22
C ASN A 144 15.63 20.31 -14.79
N TYR A 145 15.99 19.42 -15.70
CA TYR A 145 16.30 18.02 -15.37
C TYR A 145 17.46 17.95 -14.36
N GLN A 146 18.55 18.69 -14.61
CA GLN A 146 19.71 18.72 -13.72
C GLN A 146 19.34 19.30 -12.36
N ALA A 147 18.63 20.44 -12.32
CA ALA A 147 18.17 21.04 -11.07
C ALA A 147 17.28 20.08 -10.25
N ALA A 148 16.30 19.42 -10.89
CA ALA A 148 15.41 18.47 -10.25
C ALA A 148 16.15 17.22 -9.76
N SER A 149 16.99 16.63 -10.61
CA SER A 149 17.83 15.47 -10.28
C SER A 149 18.74 15.77 -9.08
N SER A 150 19.47 16.89 -9.10
CA SER A 150 20.33 17.29 -7.99
C SER A 150 19.56 17.53 -6.69
N SER A 151 18.34 18.10 -6.75
CA SER A 151 17.55 18.41 -5.56
C SER A 151 17.12 17.18 -4.73
N ILE A 152 17.08 16.01 -5.38
CA ILE A 152 16.67 14.74 -4.75
C ILE A 152 17.85 13.76 -4.57
N GLY A 153 19.09 14.23 -4.74
CA GLY A 153 20.30 13.40 -4.61
C GLY A 153 20.64 12.55 -5.84
N GLY A 154 20.08 12.90 -7.01
CA GLY A 154 20.29 12.23 -8.29
C GLY A 154 19.03 11.53 -8.80
N ASP A 155 18.97 11.30 -10.11
CA ASP A 155 17.90 10.52 -10.74
C ASP A 155 18.14 9.02 -10.57
N LEU A 156 17.95 8.54 -9.34
CA LEU A 156 18.07 7.13 -8.96
C LEU A 156 16.68 6.58 -8.58
N LEU A 157 16.47 5.28 -8.79
CA LEU A 157 15.26 4.58 -8.33
C LEU A 157 15.13 4.60 -6.80
N THR A 158 16.26 4.72 -6.10
CA THR A 158 16.38 4.72 -4.63
C THR A 158 16.21 6.11 -4.02
N SER A 159 16.25 7.18 -4.84
CA SER A 159 16.00 8.55 -4.36
C SER A 159 14.57 8.66 -3.83
N LYS A 160 14.43 9.06 -2.56
CA LYS A 160 13.12 9.16 -1.90
C LYS A 160 12.32 10.35 -2.41
N LEU A 161 11.00 10.20 -2.43
CA LEU A 161 10.08 11.30 -2.67
C LEU A 161 9.89 12.12 -1.39
N ILE A 162 9.49 13.38 -1.53
CA ILE A 162 9.38 14.35 -0.42
C ILE A 162 8.48 13.89 0.76
N TRP A 163 7.53 13.00 0.50
CA TRP A 163 6.58 12.48 1.50
C TRP A 163 6.99 11.13 2.11
N GLN A 164 8.09 10.53 1.65
CA GLN A 164 8.65 9.28 2.20
C GLN A 164 9.65 9.55 3.31
#